data_AF-A0A098B031-F1
#
_entry.id   AF-A0A098B031-F1
#
_cell.length_a   1.000
_cell.length_b   1.000
_cell.length_c   1.000
_cell.angle_alpha   90.00
_cell.angle_beta   90.00
_cell.angle_gamma   90.00
#
_symmetry.space_group_name_H-M   'P 1'
#
loop_
_entity.id
_entity.type
_entity.pdbx_description
1 polymer ?
#
loop_
_entity_poly.entity_id
_entity_poly.type
_entity_poly.pdbx_seq_one_letter_code
_entity_poly.pdbx_strand_id
1 'polypeptide(L)' 'MPGRVDKVDSHLQGVKCVVNTCHYWGNDHCHAQTIEIQAPNAKTTEMTDCATFVPNGNMR' A
#
# COMPACT_ATOMS: atom_id res chain seq x y z
N MET A 1 -2.65 -9.75 -12.25
CA MET A 1 -3.58 -8.61 -12.13
C MET A 1 -2.74 -7.43 -11.68
N PRO A 2 -2.31 -6.56 -12.62
CA PRO A 2 -1.59 -5.34 -12.27
C PRO A 2 -2.44 -4.52 -11.30
N GLY A 3 -1.77 -3.97 -10.27
CA GLY A 3 -2.25 -3.03 -9.24
C GLY A 3 -3.75 -3.05 -8.94
N ARG A 4 -4.15 -3.50 -7.73
CA ARG A 4 -5.54 -3.35 -7.26
C ARG A 4 -6.03 -1.89 -7.29
N VAL A 5 -5.12 -0.93 -7.35
CA VAL A 5 -5.34 0.51 -7.34
C VAL A 5 -4.29 1.20 -8.21
N ASP A 6 -4.59 2.40 -8.72
CA ASP A 6 -3.64 3.19 -9.50
C ASP A 6 -2.58 3.85 -8.61
N LYS A 7 -1.37 4.05 -9.17
CA LYS A 7 -0.34 4.92 -8.60
C LYS A 7 -0.54 6.34 -9.11
N VAL A 8 -0.57 7.31 -8.20
CA VAL A 8 -0.81 8.72 -8.48
C VAL A 8 0.41 9.58 -8.12
N ASP A 9 0.55 10.74 -8.76
CA ASP A 9 1.69 11.64 -8.53
C ASP A 9 1.66 12.27 -7.13
N SER A 10 0.46 12.63 -6.66
CA SER A 10 0.25 13.13 -5.29
C SER A 10 0.23 11.98 -4.29
N HIS A 11 0.84 12.15 -3.12
CA HIS A 11 0.70 11.14 -2.07
C HIS A 11 -0.71 11.14 -1.45
N LEU A 12 -1.12 9.98 -0.93
CA LEU A 12 -2.29 9.80 -0.10
C LEU A 12 -2.07 10.52 1.24
N GLN A 13 -2.86 11.56 1.51
CA GLN A 13 -2.73 12.34 2.74
C GLN A 13 -3.13 11.51 3.96
N GLY A 14 -2.39 11.67 5.06
CA GLY A 14 -2.65 10.96 6.32
C GLY A 14 -2.14 9.51 6.37
N VAL A 15 -1.50 9.01 5.32
CA VAL A 15 -0.94 7.65 5.27
C VAL A 15 0.58 7.68 5.13
N LYS A 16 1.29 7.19 6.15
CA LYS A 16 2.74 6.96 6.09
C LYS A 16 3.02 5.57 5.53
N CYS A 17 3.77 5.48 4.44
CA CYS A 17 4.21 4.21 3.87
C CYS A 17 5.71 4.08 4.08
N VAL A 18 6.15 3.24 5.01
CA VAL A 18 7.59 2.99 5.27
C VAL A 18 8.13 1.76 4.55
N VAL A 19 7.27 1.05 3.81
CA VAL A 19 7.62 -0.18 3.10
C VAL A 19 8.26 0.21 1.77
N ASN A 20 9.57 0.47 1.78
CA ASN A 20 10.32 0.92 0.59
C ASN A 20 10.37 -0.10 -0.57
N THR A 21 10.00 -1.34 -0.31
CA THR A 21 9.80 -2.39 -1.32
C THR A 21 8.42 -2.33 -1.99
N CYS A 22 7.52 -1.45 -1.55
CA CYS A 22 6.20 -1.28 -2.15
C CYS A 22 6.26 -0.41 -3.41
N HIS A 23 5.50 -0.79 -4.43
CA HIS A 23 5.36 -0.05 -5.70
C HIS A 23 4.89 1.38 -5.50
N TYR A 24 4.00 1.59 -4.53
CA TYR A 24 3.43 2.90 -4.20
C TYR A 24 4.29 3.70 -3.23
N TRP A 25 5.44 3.20 -2.78
CA TRP A 25 6.29 3.94 -1.87
C TRP A 25 6.98 5.12 -2.57
N GLY A 26 7.02 6.27 -1.88
CA GLY A 26 7.82 7.43 -2.27
C GLY A 26 8.09 8.35 -1.07
N ASN A 27 9.35 8.47 -0.64
CA ASN A 27 9.78 9.33 0.48
C ASN A 27 8.92 9.19 1.74
N ASP A 28 8.72 7.96 2.24
CA ASP A 28 7.83 7.63 3.38
C ASP A 28 6.33 7.92 3.19
N HIS A 29 5.93 8.31 1.98
CA HIS A 29 4.54 8.53 1.63
C HIS A 29 4.01 7.40 0.72
N CYS A 30 2.69 7.16 0.80
CA CYS A 30 1.99 6.24 -0.09
C CYS A 30 1.48 7.01 -1.31
N HIS A 31 1.78 6.54 -2.52
CA HIS A 31 1.30 7.09 -3.79
C HIS A 31 0.18 6.24 -4.41
N ALA A 32 -0.46 5.36 -3.63
CA ALA A 32 -1.64 4.64 -4.07
C ALA A 32 -2.86 5.58 -4.05
N GLN A 33 -3.75 5.49 -5.02
CA GLN A 33 -4.99 6.26 -5.02
C GLN A 33 -5.83 6.01 -3.75
N THR A 34 -5.85 4.76 -3.28
CA THR A 34 -6.50 4.32 -2.04
C THR A 34 -5.71 3.19 -1.39
N ILE A 35 -5.93 2.96 -0.09
CA ILE A 35 -5.41 1.78 0.62
C ILE A 35 -6.56 0.85 1.04
N GLU A 36 -6.31 -0.44 0.94
CA GLU A 36 -7.18 -1.50 1.46
C GLU A 36 -6.42 -2.22 2.58
N ILE A 37 -6.96 -2.15 3.79
CA ILE A 37 -6.46 -2.89 4.95
C ILE A 37 -7.39 -4.08 5.17
N GLN A 38 -6.82 -5.28 5.26
CA GLN A 38 -7.56 -6.54 5.42
C GLN A 38 -7.37 -7.17 6.80
N ALA A 39 -8.05 -8.33 6.94
CA ALA A 39 -8.36 -9.13 8.13
C ALA A 39 -9.55 -8.61 8.93
N PRO A 40 -10.80 -8.79 8.43
CA PRO A 40 -11.99 -8.52 9.23
C PRO A 40 -11.91 -9.25 10.58
N ASN A 41 -12.16 -8.52 11.67
CA ASN A 41 -12.01 -8.97 13.06
C ASN A 41 -10.56 -9.19 13.54
N ALA A 42 -9.58 -8.53 12.92
CA ALA A 42 -8.22 -8.47 13.44
C ALA A 42 -8.21 -8.03 14.91
N LYS A 43 -7.53 -8.82 15.75
CA LYS A 43 -7.38 -8.57 17.19
C LYS A 43 -6.00 -8.06 17.57
N THR A 44 -5.04 -8.18 16.66
CA THR A 44 -3.67 -7.72 16.83
C THR A 44 -3.22 -6.99 15.57
N THR A 45 -2.18 -6.17 15.70
CA THR A 45 -1.58 -5.42 14.60
C THR A 45 -0.99 -6.32 13.53
N GLU A 46 -0.46 -7.48 13.92
CA GLU A 46 0.16 -8.46 13.01
C GLU A 46 -0.87 -9.17 12.14
N MET A 47 -2.16 -9.11 12.50
CA MET A 47 -3.25 -9.65 11.67
C MET A 47 -3.65 -8.69 10.56
N THR A 48 -3.34 -7.40 10.66
CA THR A 48 -3.73 -6.44 9.63
C THR A 48 -2.77 -6.47 8.46
N ASP A 49 -3.28 -6.74 7.27
CA ASP A 49 -2.49 -6.76 6.04
C ASP A 49 -2.86 -5.59 5.14
N CYS A 50 -1.85 -4.91 4.59
CA CYS A 50 -2.07 -3.93 3.52
C CYS A 50 -2.25 -4.69 2.20
N ALA A 51 -3.49 -4.93 1.80
CA ALA A 51 -3.81 -5.62 0.55
C ALA A 51 -3.47 -4.81 -0.70
N THR A 52 -3.20 -3.51 -0.52
CA THR A 52 -2.63 -2.62 -1.54
C THR A 52 -1.14 -2.87 -1.78
N PHE A 53 -0.44 -3.64 -0.93
CA PHE A 53 0.98 -3.91 -1.14
C PHE A 53 1.23 -4.61 -2.49
N VAL A 54 2.06 -3.99 -3.32
CA VAL A 54 2.58 -4.57 -4.56
C VAL A 54 4.10 -4.49 -4.48
N PRO A 55 4.86 -5.60 -4.62
CA PRO A 55 6.31 -5.54 -4.59
C PRO A 55 6.88 -4.80 -5.80
N ASN A 56 7.87 -3.94 -5.55
CA ASN A 56 8.65 -3.26 -6.58
C ASN A 56 9.26 -4.29 -7.55
N GLY A 57 9.02 -4.09 -8.85
CA GLY A 57 9.51 -4.97 -9.91
C GLY A 57 8.60 -6.16 -10.26
N ASN A 58 7.52 -6.40 -9.52
CA ASN A 58 6.58 -7.51 -9.77
C ASN A 58 5.31 -7.07 -10.52
N MET A 59 5.40 -5.99 -11.29
CA MET A 59 4.31 -5.48 -12.14
C MET A 59 4.25 -6.24 -13.48
N ARG A 60 4.25 -7.59 -13.41
CA ARG A 60 4.08 -8.48 -14.56
C ARG A 60 2.67 -9.06 -14.59
#